data_AF-A0A2C6WP37-F1
#
_entry.id   AF-A0A2C6WP37-F1
#
_cell.length_a   1.000
_cell.length_b   1.000
_cell.length_c   1.000
_cell.angle_alpha   90.00
_cell.angle_beta   90.00
_cell.angle_gamma   90.00
#
_symmetry.space_group_name_H-M   'P 1'
#
loop_
_entity.id
_entity.type
_entity.pdbx_description
1 polymer ?
#
loop_
_entity_poly.entity_id
_entity_poly.type
_entity_poly.pdbx_seq_one_letter_code
_entity_poly.pdbx_strand_id
1 'polypeptide(L)'
;MKVEKEQHSTKDKSSKTYNFFHQALVIAIIMFISNVIESFMPVPMPASVIGLVLLFVALCTGIVKLGEVETVGTTLTNNIGFLFVPAGVSVINSLGVLSTSPILITLLIIISTLLLLLCTGFFSQMLITKSFIPRKSKHKQLAEDEL
;
A
#
# COMPACT_ATOMS: atom_id res chain seq x y z
N MET A 1 0.36 47.91 -13.02
CA MET A 1 0.63 46.52 -13.44
C MET A 1 -0.14 45.58 -12.51
N LYS A 2 -1.44 45.43 -12.78
CA LYS A 2 -2.29 44.32 -12.30
C LYS A 2 -2.02 43.11 -13.22
N VAL A 3 -2.48 41.92 -12.81
CA VAL A 3 -2.26 40.59 -13.42
C VAL A 3 -0.92 40.02 -12.91
N GLU A 4 -0.87 39.04 -12.01
CA GLU A 4 -1.59 37.77 -12.00
C GLU A 4 -1.69 37.22 -10.56
N LYS A 5 -2.89 37.30 -9.98
CA LYS A 5 -3.30 36.46 -8.86
C LYS A 5 -4.22 35.39 -9.44
N GLU A 6 -3.72 34.19 -9.76
CA GLU A 6 -4.55 32.98 -9.98
C GLU A 6 -3.78 31.77 -9.44
N GLN A 7 -4.07 31.30 -8.22
CA GLN A 7 -5.10 30.28 -7.97
C GLN A 7 -4.84 28.97 -8.72
N HIS A 8 -4.07 28.07 -8.10
CA HIS A 8 -4.39 26.65 -8.18
C HIS A 8 -4.67 26.12 -6.76
N SER A 9 -5.81 26.58 -6.25
CA SER A 9 -6.53 25.98 -5.14
C SER A 9 -7.04 24.60 -5.58
N THR A 10 -6.29 23.53 -5.30
CA THR A 10 -6.86 22.16 -5.24
C THR A 10 -7.64 22.02 -3.95
N LYS A 11 -8.85 22.59 -3.96
CA LYS A 11 -9.86 22.47 -2.92
C LYS A 11 -10.97 21.55 -3.43
N ASP A 12 -10.77 20.26 -3.22
CA ASP A 12 -11.76 19.18 -3.34
C ASP A 12 -11.30 18.16 -2.28
N LYS A 13 -12.02 17.76 -1.23
CA LYS A 13 -13.47 17.71 -0.96
C LYS A 13 -13.66 17.58 0.56
N SER A 14 -14.67 18.26 1.10
CA SER A 14 -15.32 18.03 2.41
C SER A 14 -14.58 17.06 3.36
N SER A 15 -13.71 17.59 4.21
CA SER A 15 -13.21 16.85 5.38
C SER A 15 -14.37 16.71 6.37
N LYS A 16 -15.26 15.74 6.15
CA LYS A 16 -15.98 15.15 7.25
C LYS A 16 -14.91 14.57 8.17
N THR A 17 -14.82 15.09 9.39
CA THR A 17 -14.03 14.45 10.45
C THR A 17 -14.73 13.14 10.78
N TYR A 18 -14.26 12.05 10.15
CA TYR A 18 -14.74 10.72 10.51
C TYR A 18 -14.09 10.34 11.83
N ASN A 19 -14.91 9.90 12.77
CA ASN A 19 -14.42 9.43 14.06
C ASN A 19 -13.47 8.25 13.83
N PHE A 20 -12.36 8.22 14.55
CA PHE A 20 -11.36 7.14 14.47
C PHE A 20 -11.98 5.74 14.53
N PHE A 21 -13.01 5.57 15.37
CA PHE A 21 -13.74 4.31 15.50
C PHE A 21 -14.48 3.92 14.20
N HIS A 22 -15.08 4.88 13.50
CA HIS A 22 -15.74 4.62 12.22
C HIS A 22 -14.72 4.17 11.18
N GLN A 23 -13.56 4.83 11.14
CA GLN A 23 -12.51 4.45 10.20
C GLN A 23 -11.98 3.03 10.47
N ALA A 24 -11.76 2.70 11.75
CA ALA A 24 -11.34 1.36 12.15
C ALA A 24 -12.40 0.30 11.82
N LEU A 25 -13.68 0.62 12.00
CA LEU A 25 -14.80 -0.25 11.66
C LEU A 25 -14.87 -0.51 10.15
N VAL A 26 -14.66 0.49 9.31
CA VAL A 26 -14.64 0.33 7.85
C VAL A 26 -13.53 -0.65 7.44
N ILE A 27 -12.31 -0.47 7.95
CA ILE A 27 -11.18 -1.38 7.68
C ILE A 27 -11.49 -2.78 8.19
N ALA A 28 -12.07 -2.91 9.39
CA ALA A 28 -12.44 -4.20 9.98
C ALA A 28 -13.52 -4.95 9.18
N ILE A 29 -14.54 -4.24 8.69
CA ILE A 29 -15.60 -4.82 7.85
C ILE A 29 -15.01 -5.33 6.53
N ILE A 30 -14.12 -4.55 5.90
CA ILE A 30 -13.46 -4.96 4.66
C ILE A 30 -12.60 -6.20 4.90
N MET A 31 -11.85 -6.25 6.00
CA MET A 31 -11.06 -7.43 6.38
C MET A 31 -11.96 -8.65 6.65
N PHE A 32 -13.09 -8.45 7.32
CA PHE A 32 -14.06 -9.52 7.58
C PHE A 32 -14.64 -10.09 6.28
N ILE A 33 -15.08 -9.22 5.36
CA ILE A 33 -15.57 -9.61 4.03
C ILE A 33 -14.47 -10.36 3.26
N SER A 34 -13.23 -9.89 3.35
CA SER A 34 -12.10 -10.52 2.65
C SER A 34 -11.79 -11.92 3.18
N ASN A 35 -11.92 -12.13 4.49
CA ASN A 35 -11.77 -13.45 5.11
C ASN A 35 -12.90 -14.41 4.71
N VAL A 36 -14.14 -13.88 4.58
CA VAL A 36 -15.26 -14.67 4.06
C VAL A 36 -15.01 -15.07 2.60
N ILE A 37 -14.55 -14.13 1.76
CA ILE A 37 -14.23 -14.41 0.35
C ILE A 37 -13.10 -15.44 0.23
N GLU A 38 -12.06 -15.33 1.07
CA GLU A 38 -10.94 -16.28 1.13
C GLU A 38 -11.44 -17.71 1.40
N SER A 39 -12.38 -17.88 2.34
CA SER A 39 -12.96 -19.19 2.65
C SER A 39 -13.76 -19.83 1.51
N PHE A 40 -14.25 -19.05 0.53
CA PHE A 40 -14.97 -19.58 -0.63
C PHE A 40 -14.06 -19.81 -1.84
N MET A 41 -12.86 -19.21 -1.86
CA MET A 41 -11.98 -19.28 -3.00
C MET A 41 -11.06 -20.53 -2.91
N PRO A 42 -10.96 -21.35 -3.97
CA PRO A 42 -10.07 -22.52 -3.97
C PRO A 42 -8.58 -22.19 -4.09
N VAL A 43 -8.22 -20.89 -4.16
CA VAL A 43 -6.85 -20.41 -4.33
C VAL A 43 -6.34 -19.87 -2.99
N PRO A 44 -5.16 -20.30 -2.49
CA PRO A 44 -4.62 -19.85 -1.22
C PRO A 44 -4.04 -18.43 -1.34
N MET A 45 -4.91 -17.44 -1.28
CA MET A 45 -4.54 -16.02 -1.23
C MET A 45 -4.79 -15.49 0.19
N PRO A 46 -3.83 -14.78 0.81
CA PRO A 46 -4.06 -14.22 2.13
C PRO A 46 -5.19 -13.20 2.11
N ALA A 47 -6.10 -13.28 3.09
CA ALA A 47 -7.25 -12.35 3.22
C ALA A 47 -6.84 -10.87 3.20
N SER A 48 -5.64 -10.52 3.68
CA SER A 48 -5.09 -9.16 3.64
C SER A 48 -4.92 -8.62 2.21
N VAL A 49 -4.45 -9.45 1.27
CA VAL A 49 -4.27 -9.05 -0.14
C VAL A 49 -5.63 -8.84 -0.81
N ILE A 50 -6.60 -9.70 -0.51
CA ILE A 50 -7.98 -9.57 -0.99
C ILE A 50 -8.59 -8.26 -0.45
N GLY A 51 -8.37 -7.95 0.82
CA GLY A 51 -8.83 -6.72 1.45
C GLY A 51 -8.22 -5.46 0.87
N LEU A 52 -6.93 -5.49 0.49
CA LEU A 52 -6.29 -4.39 -0.23
C LEU A 52 -6.98 -4.11 -1.56
N VAL A 53 -7.24 -5.14 -2.35
CA VAL A 53 -7.93 -4.99 -3.66
C VAL A 53 -9.37 -4.53 -3.45
N LEU A 54 -10.08 -5.08 -2.47
CA LEU A 54 -11.46 -4.71 -2.16
C LEU A 54 -11.57 -3.25 -1.70
N LEU A 55 -10.69 -2.82 -0.80
CA LEU A 55 -10.60 -1.43 -0.35
C LEU A 55 -10.27 -0.51 -1.52
N PHE A 56 -9.33 -0.90 -2.38
CA PHE A 56 -8.97 -0.12 -3.57
C PHE A 56 -10.17 0.08 -4.50
N VAL A 57 -10.92 -0.99 -4.81
CA VAL A 57 -12.15 -0.89 -5.62
C VAL A 57 -13.22 -0.05 -4.93
N ALA A 58 -13.38 -0.17 -3.61
CA ALA A 58 -14.32 0.64 -2.83
C ALA A 58 -13.95 2.14 -2.84
N LEU A 59 -12.66 2.47 -2.87
CA LEU A 59 -12.15 3.83 -3.06
C LEU A 59 -12.41 4.33 -4.48
N CYS A 60 -12.14 3.51 -5.50
CA CYS A 60 -12.36 3.88 -6.91
C CYS A 60 -13.85 4.10 -7.23
N THR A 61 -14.74 3.31 -6.64
CA THR A 61 -16.20 3.44 -6.79
C THR A 61 -16.79 4.59 -5.96
N GLY A 62 -16.01 5.18 -5.06
CA GLY A 62 -16.45 6.29 -4.19
C GLY A 62 -17.38 5.86 -3.05
N ILE A 63 -17.56 4.55 -2.84
CA ILE A 63 -18.33 4.00 -1.71
C ILE A 63 -17.64 4.36 -0.40
N VAL A 64 -16.31 4.24 -0.37
CA VAL A 64 -15.46 4.60 0.77
C VAL A 64 -14.60 5.79 0.37
N LYS A 65 -14.66 6.87 1.14
CA LYS A 65 -13.79 8.04 0.91
C LYS A 65 -12.43 7.81 1.54
N LEU A 66 -11.36 8.35 0.93
CA LEU A 66 -10.00 8.22 1.47
C LEU A 66 -9.91 8.70 2.93
N GLY A 67 -10.57 9.80 3.26
CA GLY A 67 -10.64 10.32 4.64
C GLY A 67 -11.36 9.42 5.65
N GLU A 68 -12.02 8.34 5.22
CA GLU A 68 -12.62 7.33 6.11
C GLU A 68 -11.64 6.22 6.51
N VAL A 69 -10.46 6.15 5.91
CA VAL A 69 -9.48 5.09 6.22
C VAL A 69 -8.07 5.63 6.45
N GLU A 70 -7.79 6.86 6.00
CA GLU A 70 -6.46 7.47 6.01
C GLU A 70 -5.88 7.63 7.42
N THR A 71 -6.63 8.12 8.40
CA THR A 71 -6.08 8.40 9.75
C THR A 71 -5.72 7.10 10.47
N VAL A 72 -6.63 6.12 10.48
CA VAL A 72 -6.36 4.80 11.10
C VAL A 72 -5.27 4.05 10.33
N GLY A 73 -5.33 4.02 8.99
CA GLY A 73 -4.33 3.35 8.16
C GLY A 73 -2.91 3.92 8.34
N THR A 74 -2.80 5.25 8.39
CA THR A 74 -1.53 5.93 8.69
C THR A 74 -1.06 5.64 10.11
N THR A 75 -1.97 5.62 11.09
CA THR A 75 -1.63 5.30 12.49
C THR A 75 -1.10 3.87 12.63
N LEU A 76 -1.75 2.89 11.99
CA LEU A 76 -1.31 1.49 11.99
C LEU A 76 0.05 1.33 11.30
N THR A 77 0.25 2.00 10.16
CA THR A 77 1.50 1.94 9.41
C THR A 77 2.65 2.59 10.18
N ASN A 78 2.41 3.75 10.81
CA ASN A 78 3.40 4.42 11.66
C ASN A 78 3.79 3.57 12.88
N ASN A 79 2.87 2.74 13.38
CA ASN A 79 3.10 1.83 14.49
C ASN A 79 3.31 0.38 14.04
N ILE A 80 3.73 0.12 12.79
CA ILE A 80 3.88 -1.25 12.29
C ILE A 80 4.90 -2.05 13.11
N GLY A 81 5.94 -1.39 13.64
CA GLY A 81 6.92 -2.00 14.56
C GLY A 81 6.27 -2.57 15.82
N PHE A 82 5.27 -1.90 16.39
CA PHE A 82 4.50 -2.41 17.54
C PHE A 82 3.69 -3.66 17.17
N LEU A 83 3.08 -3.69 15.98
CA LEU A 83 2.34 -4.86 15.47
C LEU A 83 3.26 -6.05 15.16
N PHE A 84 4.53 -5.81 14.87
CA PHE A 84 5.52 -6.87 14.65
C PHE A 84 6.03 -7.51 15.95
N VAL A 85 5.94 -6.85 17.10
CA VAL A 85 6.43 -7.43 18.37
C VAL A 85 5.72 -8.74 18.72
N PRO A 86 4.37 -8.83 18.73
CA PRO A 86 3.68 -10.10 19.00
C PRO A 86 4.00 -11.19 17.96
N ALA A 87 4.08 -10.80 16.68
CA ALA A 87 4.42 -11.73 15.60
C ALA A 87 5.85 -12.29 15.77
N GLY A 88 6.82 -11.43 16.12
CA GLY A 88 8.20 -11.83 16.37
C GLY A 88 8.35 -12.74 17.58
N VAL A 89 7.64 -12.48 18.67
CA VAL A 89 7.64 -13.36 19.87
C VAL A 89 7.13 -14.76 19.53
N SER A 90 6.12 -14.87 18.67
CA SER A 90 5.62 -16.17 18.18
C SER A 90 6.68 -16.95 17.40
N VAL A 91 7.47 -16.26 16.57
CA VAL A 91 8.60 -16.87 15.85
C VAL A 91 9.69 -17.33 16.81
N ILE A 92 10.00 -16.54 17.84
CA ILE A 92 10.99 -16.88 18.87
C ILE A 92 10.57 -18.15 19.64
N ASN A 93 9.28 -18.31 19.95
CA ASN A 93 8.77 -19.53 20.57
C ASN A 93 8.91 -20.77 19.66
N SER A 94 9.02 -20.56 18.35
CA SER A 94 9.20 -21.62 17.35
C SER A 94 10.66 -21.79 16.92
N LEU A 95 11.65 -21.28 17.68
CA LEU A 95 13.07 -21.36 17.31
C LEU A 95 13.59 -22.80 17.13
N GLY A 96 12.98 -23.81 17.74
CA GLY A 96 13.39 -25.21 17.59
C GLY A 96 13.42 -25.69 16.13
N VAL A 97 12.45 -25.29 15.31
CA VAL A 97 12.45 -25.60 13.86
C VAL A 97 13.47 -24.76 13.08
N LEU A 98 13.72 -23.54 13.53
CA LEU A 98 14.66 -22.61 12.88
C LEU A 98 16.12 -22.97 13.15
N SER A 99 16.43 -23.51 14.33
CA SER A 99 17.76 -23.96 14.75
C SER A 99 18.25 -25.20 14.02
N THR A 100 17.37 -25.96 13.36
CA THR A 100 17.76 -27.17 12.61
C THR A 100 18.61 -26.81 11.38
N SER A 101 18.29 -25.72 10.69
CA SER A 101 19.00 -25.28 9.47
C SER A 101 18.98 -23.75 9.30
N PRO A 102 19.67 -22.98 10.17
CA PRO A 102 19.61 -21.51 10.17
C PRO A 102 20.23 -20.88 8.91
N ILE A 103 21.22 -21.54 8.33
CA ILE A 103 21.90 -21.06 7.13
C ILE A 103 21.01 -21.24 5.90
N LEU A 104 20.34 -22.40 5.79
CA LEU A 104 19.46 -22.70 4.66
C LEU A 104 18.23 -21.78 4.66
N ILE A 105 17.60 -21.56 5.82
CA ILE A 105 16.44 -20.67 5.92
C ILE A 105 16.80 -19.21 5.60
N THR A 106 17.95 -18.72 6.08
CA THR A 106 18.40 -17.35 5.82
C THR A 106 18.66 -17.13 4.34
N LEU A 107 19.38 -18.06 3.70
CA LEU A 107 19.65 -18.01 2.27
C LEU A 107 18.35 -18.07 1.45
N LEU A 108 17.40 -18.95 1.83
CA LEU A 108 16.09 -19.06 1.21
C LEU A 108 15.31 -17.75 1.27
N ILE A 109 15.25 -17.09 2.44
CA ILE A 109 14.53 -15.82 2.61
C ILE A 109 15.16 -14.72 1.74
N ILE A 110 16.49 -14.60 1.74
CA ILE A 110 17.19 -13.58 0.94
C ILE A 110 16.92 -13.81 -0.56
N ILE A 111 17.12 -15.03 -1.04
CA ILE A 111 16.91 -15.38 -2.45
C ILE A 111 15.44 -15.16 -2.83
N SER A 112 14.49 -15.66 -2.03
CA SER A 112 13.05 -15.49 -2.30
C SER A 112 12.63 -14.03 -2.31
N THR A 113 13.17 -13.21 -1.41
CA THR A 113 12.86 -11.78 -1.35
C THR A 113 13.40 -11.06 -2.58
N LEU A 114 14.65 -11.34 -2.98
CA LEU A 114 15.23 -10.79 -4.20
C LEU A 114 14.43 -11.21 -5.43
N LEU A 115 14.08 -12.49 -5.56
CA LEU A 115 13.26 -12.99 -6.67
C LEU A 115 11.89 -12.32 -6.70
N LEU A 116 11.21 -12.19 -5.56
CA LEU A 116 9.91 -11.52 -5.46
C LEU A 116 10.00 -10.06 -5.92
N LEU A 117 11.02 -9.32 -5.46
CA LEU A 117 11.23 -7.92 -5.84
C LEU A 117 11.54 -7.77 -7.33
N LEU A 118 12.40 -8.63 -7.88
CA LEU A 118 12.73 -8.62 -9.32
C LEU A 118 11.51 -8.97 -10.17
N CYS A 119 10.76 -9.99 -9.79
CA CYS A 119 9.56 -10.41 -10.51
C CYS A 119 8.48 -9.34 -10.48
N THR A 120 8.23 -8.73 -9.31
CA THR A 120 7.28 -7.62 -9.14
C THR A 120 7.72 -6.39 -9.94
N GLY A 121 9.02 -6.06 -9.92
CA GLY A 121 9.60 -4.97 -10.70
C GLY A 121 9.44 -5.19 -12.21
N PHE A 122 9.77 -6.39 -12.70
CA PHE A 122 9.60 -6.75 -14.11
C PHE A 122 8.13 -6.75 -14.52
N PHE A 123 7.24 -7.28 -13.68
CA PHE A 123 5.80 -7.26 -13.91
C PHE A 123 5.26 -5.84 -14.03
N SER A 124 5.68 -4.94 -13.13
CA SER A 124 5.34 -3.52 -13.19
C SER A 124 5.88 -2.85 -14.45
N GLN A 125 7.12 -3.16 -14.86
CA GLN A 125 7.70 -2.61 -16.09
C GLN A 125 6.98 -3.12 -17.34
N MET A 126 6.62 -4.41 -17.39
CA MET A 126 5.87 -4.99 -18.51
C MET A 126 4.50 -4.31 -18.68
N LEU A 127 3.79 -4.04 -17.57
CA LEU A 127 2.52 -3.31 -17.59
C LEU A 127 2.68 -1.88 -18.12
N ILE A 128 3.75 -1.18 -17.72
CA ILE A 128 4.05 0.18 -18.16
C ILE A 128 4.53 0.23 -19.62
N THR A 129 5.33 -0.74 -20.07
CA THR A 129 5.83 -0.80 -21.46
C THR A 129 4.68 -1.01 -22.46
N LYS A 130 3.59 -1.66 -22.05
CA LYS A 130 2.39 -1.82 -22.89
C LYS A 130 1.44 -0.60 -22.84
N SER A 131 1.64 0.33 -21.90
CA SER A 131 0.86 1.56 -21.73
C SER A 131 1.80 2.77 -21.57
N PHE A 132 2.14 3.38 -22.71
CA PHE A 132 2.84 4.65 -22.89
C PHE A 132 2.55 5.68 -21.76
N ILE A 133 3.46 5.80 -20.78
CA ILE A 133 3.51 6.91 -19.83
C ILE A 133 4.66 7.84 -20.27
N PRO A 134 4.39 8.94 -20.99
CA PRO A 134 5.41 9.92 -21.30
C PRO A 134 5.78 10.66 -20.01
N ARG A 135 6.98 10.41 -19.49
CA ARG A 135 7.57 11.18 -18.39
C ARG A 135 7.97 12.56 -18.92
N LYS A 136 7.03 13.51 -18.95
CA LYS A 136 7.32 14.90 -19.32
C LYS A 136 7.85 15.66 -18.10
N SER A 137 9.17 15.76 -17.99
CA SER A 137 9.82 16.73 -17.11
C SER A 137 11.17 17.17 -17.69
N LYS A 138 11.13 18.11 -18.63
CA LYS A 138 12.22 19.07 -18.87
C LYS A 138 11.61 20.44 -19.18
N HIS A 139 11.19 21.14 -18.12
CA HIS A 139 10.81 22.54 -18.19
C HIS A 139 12.10 23.37 -18.33
N LYS A 140 12.32 23.88 -19.55
CA LYS A 140 12.98 25.15 -19.86
C LYS A 140 14.26 25.50 -19.08
N GLN A 141 15.39 25.00 -19.59
CA GLN A 141 16.77 25.39 -19.22
C GLN A 141 17.43 26.22 -20.35
N LEU A 142 16.67 27.01 -21.13
CA LEU A 142 17.18 27.65 -22.35
C LEU A 142 16.73 29.12 -22.54
N ALA A 143 16.56 29.92 -21.48
CA ALA A 143 16.17 31.33 -21.68
C ALA A 143 16.53 32.34 -20.56
N GLU A 144 17.53 32.09 -19.70
CA GLU A 144 18.00 33.13 -18.74
C GLU A 144 19.55 33.24 -18.64
N ASP A 145 20.31 32.62 -19.55
CA ASP A 145 21.76 32.89 -19.70
C ASP A 145 22.05 33.93 -20.81
N GLU A 146 21.03 34.64 -21.32
CA GLU A 146 21.14 35.71 -22.32
C GLU A 146 20.16 36.87 -22.00
N LEU A 147 20.29 37.49 -20.82
CA LEU A 147 20.04 38.93 -20.60
C LEU A 147 20.72 39.38 -19.29
#